data_AF-A0A8H8SY26-F1
#
_entry.id   AF-A0A8H8SY26-F1
#
_cell.length_a   1.000
_cell.length_b   1.000
_cell.length_c   1.000
_cell.angle_alpha   90.00
_cell.angle_beta   90.00
_cell.angle_gamma   90.00
#
_symmetry.space_group_name_H-M   'P 1'
#
loop_
_entity.id
_entity.type
_entity.pdbx_description
1 polymer ?
#
loop_
_entity_poly.entity_id
_entity_poly.type
_entity_poly.pdbx_seq_one_letter_code
_entity_poly.pdbx_strand_id
1 'polypeptide(L)'
;MVGKGEDYINTHMNWQCDHANTIKSTLGSNSGILVMTGGESWMTESVKSAWLGCAALDVVAIHAYGVGDFSTSNILTYWGACYFNTENNNCPAGTPLPTSTRNNNIKTWASQITAAGVPWLYWQVLPNPDPHYGYDFEIRVQDPSWDTLKNAALDAITKPVAFDYTTWLKL
;
A
#
# COMPACT_ATOMS: atom_id res chain seq x y z
N MET A 1 -12.30 1.37 -9.87
CA MET A 1 -11.38 0.54 -10.66
C MET A 1 -11.04 -0.72 -9.87
N VAL A 2 -10.69 -0.57 -8.59
CA VAL A 2 -10.52 -1.66 -7.60
C VAL A 2 -11.56 -2.77 -7.72
N GLY A 3 -11.07 -4.02 -7.77
CA GLY A 3 -11.88 -5.25 -7.80
C GLY A 3 -12.59 -5.54 -9.13
N LYS A 4 -12.32 -4.76 -10.20
CA LYS A 4 -12.94 -4.96 -11.53
C LYS A 4 -12.11 -5.84 -12.47
N GLY A 5 -10.90 -6.21 -12.10
CA GLY A 5 -10.02 -7.05 -12.90
C GLY A 5 -9.21 -6.27 -13.95
N GLU A 6 -8.10 -6.87 -14.37
CA GLU A 6 -7.13 -6.26 -15.27
C GLU A 6 -7.72 -5.79 -16.63
N ASP A 7 -8.63 -6.55 -17.22
CA ASP A 7 -9.28 -6.18 -18.50
C ASP A 7 -10.06 -4.86 -18.38
N TYR A 8 -10.75 -4.67 -17.25
CA TYR A 8 -11.47 -3.44 -16.98
C TYR A 8 -10.49 -2.28 -16.85
N ILE A 9 -9.39 -2.45 -16.11
CA ILE A 9 -8.34 -1.42 -15.96
C ILE A 9 -7.77 -1.04 -17.32
N ASN A 10 -7.41 -2.03 -18.15
CA ASN A 10 -6.84 -1.80 -19.48
C ASN A 10 -7.82 -1.04 -20.40
N THR A 11 -9.11 -1.31 -20.30
CA THR A 11 -10.14 -0.61 -21.10
C THR A 11 -10.37 0.84 -20.63
N HIS A 12 -10.07 1.15 -19.36
CA HIS A 12 -10.34 2.45 -18.75
C HIS A 12 -9.07 3.18 -18.28
N MET A 13 -7.91 2.90 -18.90
CA MET A 13 -6.63 3.48 -18.46
C MET A 13 -6.62 5.01 -18.40
N ASN A 14 -7.39 5.68 -19.26
CA ASN A 14 -7.47 7.14 -19.31
C ASN A 14 -8.09 7.73 -18.03
N TRP A 15 -8.93 6.98 -17.32
CA TRP A 15 -9.66 7.45 -16.14
C TRP A 15 -8.74 8.10 -15.10
N GLN A 16 -7.61 7.45 -14.78
CA GLN A 16 -6.64 7.96 -13.80
C GLN A 16 -6.07 9.33 -14.25
N CYS A 17 -5.69 9.47 -15.52
CA CYS A 17 -5.14 10.71 -16.05
C CYS A 17 -6.18 11.83 -16.18
N ASP A 18 -7.39 11.51 -16.62
CA ASP A 18 -8.46 12.49 -16.77
C ASP A 18 -8.84 13.11 -15.41
N HIS A 19 -8.94 12.27 -14.38
CA HIS A 19 -9.17 12.74 -13.02
C HIS A 19 -7.98 13.50 -12.44
N ALA A 20 -6.74 13.04 -12.67
CA ALA A 20 -5.56 13.76 -12.23
C ALA A 20 -5.46 15.16 -12.86
N ASN A 21 -5.75 15.28 -14.16
CA ASN A 21 -5.81 16.57 -14.84
C ASN A 21 -6.88 17.49 -14.26
N THR A 22 -8.07 16.94 -13.98
CA THR A 22 -9.18 17.69 -13.36
C THR A 22 -8.81 18.17 -11.95
N ILE A 23 -8.12 17.34 -11.16
CA ILE A 23 -7.64 17.72 -9.83
C ILE A 23 -6.61 18.84 -9.94
N LYS A 24 -5.58 18.67 -10.79
CA LYS A 24 -4.54 19.69 -10.99
C LYS A 24 -5.11 21.02 -11.50
N SER A 25 -6.09 20.99 -12.41
CA SER A 25 -6.73 22.21 -12.90
C SER A 25 -7.51 22.94 -11.80
N THR A 26 -8.14 22.19 -10.90
CA THR A 26 -8.93 22.74 -9.78
C THR A 26 -8.03 23.31 -8.68
N LEU A 27 -6.92 22.64 -8.37
CA LEU A 27 -5.93 23.12 -7.41
C LEU A 27 -5.21 24.39 -7.88
N GLY A 28 -5.17 24.61 -9.19
CA GLY A 28 -4.48 25.74 -9.82
C GLY A 28 -2.96 25.54 -9.90
N SER A 29 -2.32 26.41 -10.67
CA SER A 29 -0.86 26.42 -10.79
C SER A 29 -0.21 26.73 -9.44
N ASN A 30 0.88 26.03 -9.13
CA ASN A 30 1.68 26.21 -7.90
C ASN A 30 1.01 25.82 -6.57
N SER A 31 0.01 24.94 -6.59
CA SER A 31 -0.59 24.43 -5.34
C SER A 31 0.42 23.71 -4.42
N GLY A 32 1.49 23.15 -5.00
CA GLY A 32 2.44 22.29 -4.29
C GLY A 32 1.87 20.93 -3.85
N ILE A 33 0.61 20.64 -4.19
CA ILE A 33 -0.08 19.40 -3.79
C ILE A 33 0.16 18.32 -4.87
N LEU A 34 0.64 17.18 -4.40
CA LEU A 34 0.87 15.98 -5.22
C LEU A 34 -0.44 15.21 -5.45
N VAL A 35 -0.56 14.56 -6.60
CA VAL A 35 -1.70 13.76 -7.04
C VAL A 35 -1.23 12.35 -7.37
N MET A 36 -1.98 11.35 -6.90
CA MET A 36 -1.58 9.93 -6.99
C MET A 36 -2.75 9.00 -7.35
N THR A 37 -2.46 7.83 -7.94
CA THR A 37 -3.47 6.87 -8.45
C THR A 37 -4.26 6.10 -7.38
N GLY A 38 -3.78 6.08 -6.14
CA GLY A 38 -4.41 5.35 -5.02
C GLY A 38 -4.15 3.84 -4.98
N GLY A 39 -3.71 3.20 -6.07
CA GLY A 39 -3.49 1.76 -6.15
C GLY A 39 -4.77 0.95 -6.40
N GLU A 40 -4.67 -0.11 -7.19
CA GLU A 40 -5.76 -1.03 -7.50
C GLU A 40 -5.69 -2.30 -6.62
N SER A 41 -6.46 -3.35 -6.91
CA SER A 41 -6.49 -4.56 -6.06
C SER A 41 -5.21 -5.39 -6.13
N TRP A 42 -4.50 -5.33 -7.25
CA TRP A 42 -3.31 -6.14 -7.51
C TRP A 42 -2.21 -5.31 -8.17
N MET A 43 -0.99 -5.86 -8.29
CA MET A 43 0.08 -5.18 -9.03
C MET A 43 -0.35 -4.78 -10.42
N THR A 44 -0.73 -5.79 -11.19
CA THR A 44 -0.80 -5.66 -12.65
C THR A 44 -1.87 -4.65 -13.00
N GLU A 45 -2.80 -4.42 -12.08
CA GLU A 45 -3.80 -3.37 -12.10
C GLU A 45 -3.26 -2.01 -11.62
N SER A 46 -2.41 -1.96 -10.58
CA SER A 46 -1.93 -0.74 -9.92
C SER A 46 -0.86 0.05 -10.69
N VAL A 47 -0.09 -0.60 -11.58
CA VAL A 47 0.94 0.08 -12.37
C VAL A 47 0.72 -0.19 -13.85
N LYS A 48 0.39 0.86 -14.59
CA LYS A 48 0.29 0.85 -16.06
C LYS A 48 1.30 1.82 -16.65
N SER A 49 1.94 1.42 -17.74
CA SER A 49 2.91 2.28 -18.47
C SER A 49 2.31 3.63 -18.86
N ALA A 50 1.02 3.66 -19.22
CA ALA A 50 0.28 4.88 -19.53
C ALA A 50 0.27 5.88 -18.35
N TRP A 51 0.20 5.41 -17.11
CA TRP A 51 0.17 6.27 -15.93
C TRP A 51 1.55 6.84 -15.59
N LEU A 52 2.62 6.09 -15.87
CA LEU A 52 4.00 6.59 -15.73
C LEU A 52 4.31 7.72 -16.72
N GLY A 53 3.61 7.79 -17.85
CA GLY A 53 3.72 8.88 -18.83
C GLY A 53 2.81 10.09 -18.55
N CYS A 54 2.03 10.05 -17.49
CA CYS A 54 0.97 11.03 -17.22
C CYS A 54 1.48 12.20 -16.39
N ALA A 55 1.72 13.36 -17.00
CA ALA A 55 2.30 14.52 -16.32
C ALA A 55 1.45 15.06 -15.15
N ALA A 56 0.17 14.74 -15.07
CA ALA A 56 -0.70 15.15 -13.98
C ALA A 56 -0.62 14.24 -12.74
N LEU A 57 -0.03 13.04 -12.88
CA LEU A 57 0.22 12.10 -11.78
C LEU A 57 1.65 12.27 -11.29
N ASP A 58 1.82 12.60 -10.01
CA ASP A 58 3.15 12.74 -9.40
C ASP A 58 3.64 11.41 -8.80
N VAL A 59 2.71 10.55 -8.37
CA VAL A 59 3.00 9.25 -7.75
C VAL A 59 2.04 8.19 -8.26
N VAL A 60 2.57 7.04 -8.68
CA VAL A 60 1.76 5.83 -8.94
C VAL A 60 1.81 4.97 -7.69
N ALA A 61 0.65 4.81 -7.03
CA ALA A 61 0.51 4.00 -5.82
C ALA A 61 0.12 2.56 -6.15
N ILE A 62 0.39 1.67 -5.19
CA ILE A 62 0.13 0.24 -5.31
C ILE A 62 -0.48 -0.28 -4.02
N HIS A 63 -1.53 -1.11 -4.13
CA HIS A 63 -1.90 -2.05 -3.07
C HIS A 63 -1.52 -3.48 -3.46
N ALA A 64 -1.31 -4.32 -2.46
CA ALA A 64 -0.99 -5.71 -2.68
C ALA A 64 -1.35 -6.59 -1.52
N TYR A 65 -2.03 -7.69 -1.82
CA TYR A 65 -2.60 -8.55 -0.81
C TYR A 65 -2.04 -9.98 -0.80
N GLY A 66 -1.17 -10.31 -1.75
CA GLY A 66 -0.51 -11.60 -1.92
C GLY A 66 0.80 -11.77 -1.16
N VAL A 67 0.97 -12.86 -0.39
CA VAL A 67 2.28 -13.21 0.21
C VAL A 67 3.41 -13.30 -0.84
N GLY A 68 3.08 -13.80 -2.05
CA GLY A 68 4.01 -13.87 -3.18
C GLY A 68 4.34 -12.52 -3.83
N ASP A 69 3.55 -11.48 -3.56
CA ASP A 69 3.80 -10.12 -4.05
C ASP A 69 5.03 -9.51 -3.35
N PHE A 70 5.39 -10.02 -2.16
CA PHE A 70 6.48 -9.49 -1.34
C PHE A 70 7.84 -10.20 -1.52
N SER A 71 8.08 -10.92 -2.61
CA SER A 71 9.44 -11.39 -2.91
C SER A 71 10.28 -10.24 -3.47
N THR A 72 11.57 -10.17 -3.13
CA THR A 72 12.47 -9.08 -3.55
C THR A 72 12.58 -8.94 -5.07
N SER A 73 12.41 -10.04 -5.81
CA SER A 73 12.39 -10.04 -7.28
C SER A 73 11.18 -9.31 -7.87
N ASN A 74 10.15 -9.08 -7.06
CA ASN A 74 8.92 -8.40 -7.45
C ASN A 74 8.85 -6.95 -6.89
N ILE A 75 9.82 -6.52 -6.07
CA ILE A 75 9.65 -5.52 -5.00
C ILE A 75 9.93 -4.04 -5.38
N LEU A 76 9.58 -3.62 -6.60
CA LEU A 76 9.48 -2.18 -6.88
C LEU A 76 8.15 -1.55 -6.41
N THR A 77 7.32 -2.27 -5.67
CA THR A 77 5.88 -1.98 -5.48
C THR A 77 5.31 -2.83 -4.32
N TYR A 78 4.11 -2.52 -3.77
CA TYR A 78 3.14 -3.40 -3.02
C TYR A 78 2.90 -3.24 -1.50
N TRP A 79 1.65 -3.01 -1.04
CA TRP A 79 1.24 -3.20 0.39
C TRP A 79 -0.21 -3.64 0.70
N GLY A 80 -0.30 -4.56 1.69
CA GLY A 80 -1.48 -4.99 2.49
C GLY A 80 -1.82 -6.51 2.48
N ALA A 81 -1.26 -7.41 3.30
CA ALA A 81 -1.49 -8.88 3.13
C ALA A 81 -2.48 -9.59 4.09
N CYS A 82 -3.26 -10.56 3.58
CA CYS A 82 -4.36 -11.15 4.32
C CYS A 82 -3.83 -12.21 5.25
N TYR A 83 -4.20 -12.14 6.52
CA TYR A 83 -3.64 -13.02 7.54
C TYR A 83 -4.47 -14.29 7.74
N PHE A 84 -4.82 -14.98 6.66
CA PHE A 84 -5.55 -16.26 6.73
C PHE A 84 -4.74 -17.39 6.12
N ASN A 85 -4.96 -18.61 6.63
CA ASN A 85 -4.33 -19.82 6.10
C ASN A 85 -4.95 -20.33 4.78
N THR A 86 -5.79 -19.53 4.13
CA THR A 86 -6.46 -19.86 2.87
C THR A 86 -5.68 -19.42 1.64
N GLU A 87 -5.89 -20.14 0.54
CA GLU A 87 -5.41 -19.77 -0.78
C GLU A 87 -5.96 -18.39 -1.21
N ASN A 88 -5.17 -17.62 -1.96
CA ASN A 88 -5.53 -16.30 -2.50
C ASN A 88 -5.95 -15.23 -1.48
N ASN A 89 -5.55 -15.33 -0.20
CA ASN A 89 -5.78 -14.25 0.76
C ASN A 89 -7.29 -13.94 0.96
N ASN A 90 -8.13 -14.98 0.91
CA ASN A 90 -9.57 -14.88 1.12
C ASN A 90 -9.90 -14.66 2.62
N CYS A 91 -9.80 -13.41 3.08
CA CYS A 91 -9.95 -13.03 4.49
C CYS A 91 -11.27 -13.42 5.19
N PRO A 92 -12.43 -13.51 4.54
CA PRO A 92 -13.64 -13.99 5.23
C PRO A 92 -13.67 -15.50 5.48
N ALA A 93 -12.68 -16.29 5.03
CA ALA A 93 -12.66 -17.74 5.20
C ALA A 93 -11.35 -18.22 5.84
N GLY A 94 -11.43 -19.13 6.82
CA GLY A 94 -10.27 -19.82 7.42
C GLY A 94 -9.93 -19.37 8.83
N THR A 95 -8.67 -19.57 9.22
CA THR A 95 -8.16 -19.22 10.57
C THR A 95 -7.12 -18.11 10.47
N PRO A 96 -7.22 -17.07 11.33
CA PRO A 96 -6.18 -16.06 11.44
C PRO A 96 -4.80 -16.67 11.70
N LEU A 97 -3.78 -16.15 11.00
CA LEU A 97 -2.40 -16.56 11.24
C LEU A 97 -1.98 -16.24 12.68
N PRO A 98 -1.15 -17.09 13.30
CA PRO A 98 -0.60 -16.80 14.63
C PRO A 98 0.11 -15.45 14.66
N THR A 99 0.01 -14.73 15.79
CA THR A 99 0.67 -13.43 15.98
C THR A 99 2.16 -13.46 15.64
N SER A 100 2.87 -14.55 15.96
CA SER A 100 4.29 -14.71 15.62
C SER A 100 4.53 -14.69 14.11
N THR A 101 3.69 -15.38 13.33
CA THR A 101 3.74 -15.37 11.87
C THR A 101 3.40 -13.99 11.32
N ARG A 102 2.35 -13.33 11.83
CA ARG A 102 1.99 -11.95 11.45
C ARG A 102 3.15 -10.99 11.69
N ASN A 103 3.78 -11.06 12.86
CA ASN A 103 4.93 -10.24 13.22
C ASN A 103 6.14 -10.48 12.32
N ASN A 104 6.43 -11.74 11.99
CA ASN A 104 7.50 -12.06 11.05
C ASN A 104 7.23 -11.46 9.67
N ASN A 105 6.01 -11.62 9.16
CA ASN A 105 5.60 -11.07 7.88
C ASN A 105 5.75 -9.53 7.84
N ILE A 106 5.25 -8.83 8.86
CA ILE A 106 5.39 -7.35 8.97
C ILE A 106 6.86 -6.94 8.91
N LYS A 107 7.74 -7.59 9.68
CA LYS A 107 9.17 -7.28 9.70
C LYS A 107 9.80 -7.53 8.34
N THR A 108 9.53 -8.69 7.74
CA THR A 108 10.12 -9.10 6.46
C THR A 108 9.71 -8.14 5.36
N TRP A 109 8.41 -7.88 5.18
CA TRP A 109 7.92 -7.04 4.10
C TRP A 109 8.35 -5.59 4.25
N ALA A 110 8.23 -5.02 5.46
CA ALA A 110 8.72 -3.67 5.73
C ALA A 110 10.21 -3.53 5.42
N SER A 111 11.02 -4.47 5.89
CA SER A 111 12.46 -4.44 5.62
C SER A 111 12.76 -4.53 4.13
N GLN A 112 12.05 -5.37 3.37
CA GLN A 112 12.32 -5.54 1.94
C GLN A 112 11.92 -4.31 1.12
N ILE A 113 10.78 -3.70 1.42
CA ILE A 113 10.27 -2.54 0.68
C ILE A 113 11.11 -1.30 1.01
N THR A 114 11.44 -1.13 2.30
CA THR A 114 12.39 -0.10 2.72
C THR A 114 13.76 -0.31 2.05
N ALA A 115 14.24 -1.55 1.92
CA ALA A 115 15.49 -1.84 1.20
C ALA A 115 15.40 -1.52 -0.31
N ALA A 116 14.21 -1.55 -0.90
CA ALA A 116 13.97 -1.11 -2.28
C ALA A 116 13.83 0.42 -2.42
N GLY A 117 13.91 1.18 -1.32
CA GLY A 117 13.79 2.64 -1.32
C GLY A 117 12.36 3.15 -1.56
N VAL A 118 11.36 2.28 -1.41
CA VAL A 118 9.94 2.60 -1.65
C VAL A 118 9.28 3.00 -0.33
N PRO A 119 8.66 4.19 -0.24
CA PRO A 119 7.83 4.56 0.90
C PRO A 119 6.60 3.66 1.03
N TRP A 120 6.10 3.47 2.25
CA TRP A 120 4.99 2.56 2.49
C TRP A 120 4.02 2.98 3.58
N LEU A 121 2.81 2.44 3.49
CA LEU A 121 1.75 2.57 4.48
C LEU A 121 1.08 1.21 4.70
N TYR A 122 0.80 0.90 5.96
CA TYR A 122 0.16 -0.35 6.34
C TYR A 122 -1.37 -0.22 6.32
N TRP A 123 -2.04 -1.18 5.70
CA TRP A 123 -3.50 -1.29 5.68
C TRP A 123 -3.99 -2.21 6.82
N GLN A 124 -4.79 -1.75 7.77
CA GLN A 124 -4.86 -0.37 8.25
C GLN A 124 -4.61 -0.31 9.74
N VAL A 125 -4.07 0.82 10.21
CA VAL A 125 -3.92 1.08 11.63
C VAL A 125 -5.23 1.61 12.19
N LEU A 126 -5.75 0.97 13.24
CA LEU A 126 -6.98 1.39 13.91
C LEU A 126 -6.70 2.04 15.26
N PRO A 127 -7.23 3.26 15.51
CA PRO A 127 -7.19 3.86 16.84
C PRO A 127 -8.22 3.25 17.80
N ASN A 128 -9.24 2.58 17.26
CA ASN A 128 -10.39 2.03 17.97
C ASN A 128 -10.34 0.50 17.99
N PRO A 129 -11.22 -0.17 18.76
CA PRO A 129 -11.39 -1.62 18.67
C PRO A 129 -11.60 -2.08 17.23
N ASP A 130 -10.96 -3.18 16.89
CA ASP A 130 -11.03 -3.80 15.57
C ASP A 130 -12.45 -4.33 15.31
N PRO A 131 -13.19 -3.76 14.33
CA PRO A 131 -14.56 -4.18 14.01
C PRO A 131 -14.62 -5.54 13.32
N HIS A 132 -13.49 -6.03 12.80
CA HIS A 132 -13.34 -7.33 12.17
C HIS A 132 -12.72 -8.37 13.11
N TYR A 133 -12.53 -8.05 14.40
CA TYR A 133 -12.12 -8.99 15.44
C TYR A 133 -10.81 -9.75 15.14
N GLY A 134 -9.88 -9.15 14.40
CA GLY A 134 -8.62 -9.75 13.98
C GLY A 134 -8.73 -10.66 12.76
N TYR A 135 -9.88 -10.65 12.06
CA TYR A 135 -10.14 -11.43 10.85
C TYR A 135 -9.75 -10.70 9.56
N ASP A 136 -9.07 -9.57 9.65
CA ASP A 136 -8.63 -8.82 8.47
C ASP A 136 -7.19 -8.32 8.63
N PHE A 137 -6.77 -7.45 7.74
CA PHE A 137 -5.42 -6.87 7.70
C PHE A 137 -5.12 -5.88 8.84
N GLU A 138 -6.11 -5.53 9.64
CA GLU A 138 -6.06 -4.38 10.54
C GLU A 138 -5.16 -4.62 11.77
N ILE A 139 -4.50 -3.56 12.22
CA ILE A 139 -3.73 -3.54 13.47
C ILE A 139 -4.24 -2.38 14.33
N ARG A 140 -4.91 -2.72 15.43
CA ARG A 140 -5.23 -1.73 16.46
C ARG A 140 -3.97 -1.30 17.23
N VAL A 141 -3.98 -0.10 17.78
CA VAL A 141 -2.86 0.41 18.61
C VAL A 141 -2.60 -0.40 19.90
N GLN A 142 -3.50 -1.31 20.29
CA GLN A 142 -3.29 -2.31 21.36
C GLN A 142 -3.27 -3.75 20.84
N ASP A 143 -2.95 -3.96 19.57
CA ASP A 143 -2.85 -5.29 18.98
C ASP A 143 -1.51 -5.93 19.39
N PRO A 144 -1.43 -7.25 19.60
CA PRO A 144 -0.16 -7.93 19.81
C PRO A 144 0.91 -7.68 18.73
N SER A 145 0.51 -7.27 17.51
CA SER A 145 1.40 -6.90 16.41
C SER A 145 1.76 -5.40 16.36
N TRP A 146 1.15 -4.55 17.20
CA TRP A 146 1.34 -3.09 17.15
C TRP A 146 2.80 -2.67 17.31
N ASP A 147 3.48 -3.15 18.35
CA ASP A 147 4.88 -2.78 18.59
C ASP A 147 5.80 -3.27 17.46
N THR A 148 5.45 -4.38 16.80
CA THR A 148 6.19 -4.85 15.63
C THR A 148 6.03 -3.89 14.46
N LEU A 149 4.80 -3.47 14.14
CA LEU A 149 4.54 -2.50 13.08
C LEU A 149 5.19 -1.14 13.38
N LYS A 150 5.03 -0.65 14.61
CA LYS A 150 5.62 0.62 15.06
C LYS A 150 7.15 0.62 14.90
N ASN A 151 7.81 -0.45 15.35
CA ASN A 151 9.27 -0.55 15.23
C ASN A 151 9.74 -0.64 13.77
N ALA A 152 8.98 -1.36 12.91
CA ALA A 152 9.28 -1.41 11.48
C ALA A 152 9.14 -0.04 10.81
N ALA A 153 8.10 0.73 11.17
CA ALA A 153 7.90 2.09 10.67
C ALA A 153 9.00 3.06 11.16
N LEU A 154 9.39 2.97 12.42
CA LEU A 154 10.47 3.78 12.98
C LEU A 154 11.83 3.46 12.33
N ASP A 155 12.12 2.19 12.06
CA ASP A 155 13.33 1.81 11.31
C ASP A 155 13.30 2.37 9.89
N ALA A 156 12.16 2.31 9.19
CA ALA A 156 12.01 2.81 7.83
C ALA A 156 12.31 4.31 7.70
N ILE A 157 11.94 5.13 8.69
CA ILE A 157 12.23 6.58 8.72
C ILE A 157 13.74 6.86 8.73
N THR A 158 14.56 5.91 9.19
CA THR A 158 16.03 6.07 9.23
C THR A 158 16.72 5.69 7.92
N LYS A 159 16.00 5.16 6.93
CA LYS A 159 16.60 4.66 5.68
C LYS A 159 16.44 5.67 4.54
N PRO A 160 17.35 5.63 3.55
CA PRO A 160 17.18 6.41 2.32
C PRO A 160 15.90 5.98 1.59
N VAL A 161 15.14 6.96 1.11
CA VAL A 161 13.92 6.75 0.33
C VAL A 161 13.97 7.61 -0.93
N ALA A 162 13.33 7.14 -2.00
CA ALA A 162 13.20 7.91 -3.24
C ALA A 162 12.36 9.19 -3.05
N PHE A 163 11.45 9.17 -2.07
CA PHE A 163 10.61 10.31 -1.71
C PHE A 163 10.69 10.58 -0.21
N ASP A 164 11.26 11.72 0.14
CA ASP A 164 11.34 12.20 1.52
C ASP A 164 10.13 13.09 1.83
N TYR A 165 9.21 12.56 2.65
CA TYR A 165 8.04 13.29 3.11
C TYR A 165 8.27 14.07 4.42
N THR A 166 9.49 14.07 4.98
CA THR A 166 9.78 14.67 6.30
C THR A 166 9.40 16.14 6.37
N THR A 167 9.49 16.89 5.28
CA THR A 167 9.09 18.31 5.28
C THR A 167 7.60 18.49 5.61
N TRP A 168 6.75 17.50 5.28
CA TRP A 168 5.30 17.52 5.50
C TRP A 168 4.85 16.76 6.76
N LEU A 169 5.74 16.00 7.39
CA LEU A 169 5.47 15.30 8.63
C LEU A 169 5.86 16.20 9.81
N LYS A 170 4.86 16.74 10.51
CA LYS A 170 5.07 17.42 11.81
C LYS A 170 5.27 16.36 12.90
N LEU A 171 6.47 15.80 12.98
CA LEU A 171 6.87 14.83 14.02
C LEU A 171 7.37 15.55 15.28
#